data_AF-A0A1X7ADD9-F1
#
_entry.id   AF-A0A1X7ADD9-F1
#
_cell.length_a   1.000
_cell.length_b   1.000
_cell.length_c   1.000
_cell.angle_alpha   90.00
_cell.angle_beta   90.00
_cell.angle_gamma   90.00
#
_symmetry.space_group_name_H-M   'P 1'
#
loop_
_entity.id
_entity.type
_entity.pdbx_description
1 polymer ?
#
loop_
_entity_poly.entity_id
_entity_poly.type
_entity_poly.pdbx_seq_one_letter_code
_entity_poly.pdbx_strand_id
1 'polypeptide(L)'
;MAEREVIIVSETPLQSWMRDASTFALFAGLVGLGVWTDSSAMEWAGFLIAILFFLIKASVITSKNVHTISEARKRLDEIEQEATND
;
A
#
# COMPACT_ATOMS: atom_id res chain seq x y z
N MET A 1 -28.52 4.02 -5.25
CA MET A 1 -27.48 3.92 -6.31
C MET A 1 -26.63 2.73 -5.92
N ALA A 2 -26.62 1.65 -6.69
CA ALA A 2 -25.83 0.47 -6.35
C ALA A 2 -24.34 0.85 -6.34
N GLU A 3 -23.69 0.68 -5.19
CA GLU A 3 -22.26 0.90 -5.04
C GLU A 3 -21.54 -0.20 -5.82
N ARG A 4 -20.82 0.16 -6.89
CA ARG A 4 -20.06 -0.82 -7.68
C ARG A 4 -18.79 -1.19 -6.91
N GLU A 5 -18.83 -2.32 -6.21
CA GLU A 5 -17.64 -2.91 -5.61
C GLU A 5 -16.76 -3.52 -6.72
N VAL A 6 -15.51 -3.03 -6.84
CA VAL A 6 -14.55 -3.51 -7.86
C VAL A 6 -13.46 -4.32 -7.18
N ILE A 7 -13.42 -5.63 -7.48
CA ILE A 7 -12.42 -6.56 -6.95
C ILE A 7 -11.27 -6.71 -7.95
N ILE A 8 -10.05 -6.31 -7.55
CA ILE A 8 -8.84 -6.42 -8.39
C ILE A 8 -8.17 -7.77 -8.12
N VAL A 9 -8.19 -8.66 -9.11
CA VAL A 9 -7.81 -10.08 -8.95
C VAL A 9 -6.29 -10.33 -9.04
N SER A 10 -5.49 -9.40 -9.55
CA SER A 10 -4.04 -9.61 -9.66
C SER A 10 -3.22 -8.31 -9.64
N GLU A 11 -2.43 -8.08 -8.58
CA GLU A 11 -1.23 -7.24 -8.64
C GLU A 11 -0.06 -8.15 -9.09
N THR A 12 0.65 -7.77 -10.16
CA THR A 12 1.85 -8.49 -10.58
C THR A 12 2.92 -8.41 -9.46
N PRO A 13 3.59 -9.51 -9.07
CA PRO A 13 4.61 -9.49 -8.02
C PRO A 13 5.71 -8.46 -8.28
N LEU A 14 6.09 -8.33 -9.55
CA LEU A 14 7.07 -7.36 -10.02
C LEU A 14 6.64 -5.90 -9.78
N GLN A 15 5.36 -5.59 -9.98
CA GLN A 15 4.81 -4.25 -9.76
C GLN A 15 4.82 -3.89 -8.27
N SER A 16 4.50 -4.84 -7.40
CA SER A 16 4.59 -4.64 -5.95
C SER A 16 6.03 -4.39 -5.51
N TRP A 17 6.97 -5.17 -6.04
CA TRP A 17 8.40 -5.04 -5.73
C TRP A 17 8.98 -3.70 -6.23
N MET A 18 8.64 -3.27 -7.45
CA MET A 18 9.02 -1.95 -7.97
C MET A 18 8.46 -0.81 -7.12
N ARG A 19 7.19 -0.90 -6.69
CA ARG A 19 6.57 0.11 -5.83
C ARG A 19 7.33 0.24 -4.50
N ASP A 20 7.69 -0.88 -3.89
CA ASP A 20 8.42 -0.87 -2.62
C ASP A 20 9.88 -0.42 -2.80
N ALA A 21 10.56 -0.85 -3.86
CA ALA A 21 11.92 -0.42 -4.18
C ALA A 21 12.01 1.09 -4.46
N SER A 22 11.03 1.67 -5.18
CA SER A 22 10.99 3.11 -5.45
C SER A 22 10.78 3.93 -4.16
N THR A 23 9.94 3.42 -3.26
CA THR A 23 9.71 4.01 -1.94
C THR A 23 10.99 3.98 -1.10
N PHE A 24 11.69 2.85 -1.08
CA PHE A 24 12.96 2.70 -0.37
C PHE A 24 14.05 3.64 -0.94
N ALA A 25 14.15 3.74 -2.27
CA ALA A 25 15.10 4.62 -2.92
C ALA A 25 14.86 6.11 -2.59
N LEU A 26 13.60 6.54 -2.49
CA LEU A 26 13.24 7.90 -2.07
C LEU A 26 13.77 8.21 -0.66
N PHE A 27 13.56 7.30 0.29
CA PHE A 27 14.04 7.48 1.67
C PHE A 27 15.55 7.42 1.79
N ALA A 28 16.19 6.47 1.10
CA ALA A 28 17.65 6.41 1.03
C ALA A 28 18.24 7.70 0.43
N GLY A 29 17.57 8.28 -0.58
CA GLY A 29 17.96 9.58 -1.16
C GLY A 29 17.83 10.74 -0.17
N LEU A 30 16.71 10.84 0.54
CA LEU A 30 16.48 11.89 1.55
C LEU A 30 17.48 11.82 2.71
N VAL A 31 17.72 10.62 3.25
CA VAL A 31 18.70 10.41 4.33
C VAL A 31 20.13 10.62 3.81
N GLY A 32 20.44 10.12 2.62
CA GLY A 32 21.76 10.28 1.99
C GLY A 32 22.11 11.73 1.68
N LEU A 33 21.13 12.55 1.27
CA LEU A 33 21.32 14.00 1.11
C LEU A 33 21.56 14.72 2.44
N GLY A 34 20.93 14.26 3.54
CA GLY A 34 21.20 14.75 4.89
C GLY A 34 22.64 14.50 5.32
N VAL A 35 23.12 13.26 5.14
CA VAL A 35 24.51 12.86 5.44
C VAL A 35 25.51 13.66 4.60
N TRP A 36 25.25 13.85 3.30
CA TRP A 36 26.16 14.57 2.41
C TRP A 36 26.31 16.06 2.76
N THR A 37 25.31 16.66 3.39
CA THR A 37 25.31 18.07 3.79
C THR A 37 25.75 18.30 5.24
N ASP A 38 26.17 17.24 5.95
CA ASP A 38 26.62 17.26 7.35
C ASP A 38 25.59 17.91 8.30
N SER A 39 24.30 17.80 7.95
CA SER A 39 23.20 18.46 8.66
C SER A 39 22.40 17.44 9.46
N SER A 40 22.73 17.30 10.74
CA SER A 40 22.03 16.40 11.66
C SER A 40 20.52 16.69 11.72
N ALA A 41 20.11 17.95 11.52
CA ALA A 41 18.70 18.33 11.46
C ALA A 41 17.98 17.71 10.25
N MET A 42 18.62 17.67 9.07
CA MET A 42 18.04 17.03 7.88
C MET A 42 18.03 15.51 7.97
N GLU A 43 19.01 14.90 8.65
CA GLU A 43 19.01 13.45 8.92
C GLU A 43 17.80 13.05 9.78
N TRP A 44 17.57 13.76 10.89
CA TRP A 44 16.42 13.50 11.78
C TRP A 44 15.08 13.84 11.12
N ALA A 45 15.01 14.89 10.32
CA ALA A 45 13.80 15.22 9.56
C ALA A 45 13.47 14.12 8.53
N GLY A 46 14.48 13.64 7.78
CA GLY A 46 14.33 12.52 6.85
C GLY A 46 13.89 11.23 7.53
N PHE A 47 14.46 10.94 8.70
CA PHE A 47 14.09 9.78 9.51
C PHE A 47 12.64 9.86 10.04
N LEU A 48 12.22 11.02 10.56
CA LEU A 48 10.86 11.24 11.05
C LEU A 48 9.83 11.08 9.93
N ILE A 49 10.09 11.63 8.74
CA ILE A 49 9.21 11.52 7.58
C ILE A 49 9.12 10.05 7.11
N ALA A 50 10.23 9.31 7.14
CA ALA A 50 10.24 7.89 6.82
C ALA A 50 9.36 7.08 7.78
N ILE A 51 9.51 7.30 9.10
CA ILE A 51 8.68 6.64 10.10
C ILE A 51 7.20 6.96 9.89
N LEU A 52 6.85 8.24 9.73
CA LEU A 52 5.46 8.65 9.51
C LEU A 52 4.86 7.99 8.26
N PHE A 53 5.62 7.93 7.17
CA PHE A 53 5.20 7.25 5.96
C PHE A 53 4.96 5.75 6.19
N PHE A 54 5.86 5.06 6.91
CA PHE A 54 5.68 3.64 7.23
C PHE A 54 4.45 3.40 8.11
N LEU A 55 4.19 4.27 9.09
CA LEU A 55 2.99 4.18 9.94
C LEU A 55 1.70 4.36 9.14
N ILE A 56 1.66 5.34 8.24
CA ILE A 56 0.51 5.58 7.34
C ILE A 56 0.32 4.38 6.40
N LYS A 57 1.40 3.89 5.78
CA LYS A 57 1.34 2.75 4.86
C LYS A 57 0.90 1.47 5.58
N ALA A 58 1.38 1.23 6.81
CA ALA A 58 0.96 0.10 7.63
C ALA A 58 -0.54 0.17 7.97
N SER A 59 -1.06 1.36 8.30
CA SER A 59 -2.49 1.56 8.54
C SER A 59 -3.34 1.25 7.31
N VAL A 60 -2.90 1.68 6.12
CA VAL A 60 -3.60 1.41 4.85
C VAL A 60 -3.56 -0.08 4.48
N ILE A 61 -2.45 -0.78 4.75
CA ILE A 61 -2.34 -2.23 4.48
C ILE A 61 -3.29 -3.01 5.37
N THR A 62 -3.38 -2.67 6.66
CA THR A 62 -4.32 -3.33 7.60
C THR A 62 -5.78 -3.11 7.21
N SER A 63 -6.10 -2.00 6.55
CA SER A 63 -7.46 -1.71 6.09
C SER A 63 -7.81 -2.33 4.73
N LYS A 64 -6.85 -2.96 4.03
CA LYS A 64 -7.18 -3.63 2.76
C LYS A 64 -7.87 -4.97 3.05
N ASN A 65 -9.07 -5.12 2.50
CA ASN A 65 -9.74 -6.42 2.34
C ASN A 65 -8.96 -7.25 1.31
N VAL A 66 -7.82 -7.81 1.73
CA VAL A 66 -7.01 -8.71 0.92
C VAL A 66 -7.63 -10.09 1.00
N HIS A 67 -8.29 -10.49 -0.07
CA HIS A 67 -8.84 -11.83 -0.22
C HIS A 67 -7.90 -12.69 -1.07
N THR A 68 -7.69 -13.93 -0.67
CA THR A 68 -7.10 -14.94 -1.56
C THR A 68 -8.02 -15.15 -2.77
N ILE A 69 -7.50 -15.69 -3.88
CA ILE A 69 -8.32 -15.94 -5.10
C ILE A 69 -9.58 -16.77 -4.77
N SER A 70 -9.45 -17.75 -3.88
CA SER A 70 -10.56 -18.57 -3.38
C SER A 70 -11.60 -17.73 -2.64
N GLU A 71 -11.17 -16.89 -1.70
CA GLU A 71 -12.05 -16.02 -0.91
C GLU A 71 -12.69 -14.92 -1.77
N ALA A 72 -11.95 -14.37 -2.74
CA ALA A 72 -12.45 -13.35 -3.66
C ALA A 72 -13.57 -13.91 -4.55
N ARG A 73 -13.41 -15.15 -5.03
CA ARG A 73 -14.47 -15.85 -5.79
C ARG A 73 -15.70 -16.09 -4.92
N LYS A 74 -15.51 -16.61 -3.70
CA LYS A 74 -16.60 -16.81 -2.76
C LYS A 74 -17.35 -15.51 -2.46
N ARG A 75 -16.62 -14.39 -2.29
CA ARG A 75 -17.23 -13.08 -2.04
C ARG A 75 -18.00 -12.55 -3.24
N LEU A 76 -17.52 -12.80 -4.45
CA LEU A 76 -18.24 -12.47 -5.68
C LEU A 76 -19.55 -13.26 -5.79
N ASP A 77 -19.50 -14.56 -5.49
CA ASP A 77 -20.69 -15.44 -5.50
C ASP A 77 -21.75 -14.97 -4.48
N GLU A 78 -21.33 -14.50 -3.30
CA GLU A 78 -22.21 -13.91 -2.28
C GLU A 78 -22.90 -12.64 -2.81
N ILE A 79 -22.14 -11.74 -3.45
CA ILE A 79 -22.68 -10.48 -4.02
C ILE A 79 -23.65 -10.77 -5.18
N GLU A 80 -23.37 -11.76 -6.03
CA GLU A 80 -24.27 -12.18 -7.11
C GLU A 80 -25.59 -12.78 -6.58
N GLN A 81 -25.55 -13.51 -5.47
CA GLN A 81 -26.74 -14.05 -4.82
C GLN A 81 -27.59 -12.97 -4.14
N GLU A 82 -26.97 -11.98 -3.52
CA GLU A 82 -27.67 -10.82 -2.96
C GLU A 82 -28.35 -10.01 -4.08
N ALA A 83 -27.65 -9.77 -5.20
CA ALA A 83 -28.18 -9.03 -6.34
C ALA A 83 -29.31 -9.75 -7.10
N THR A 84 -29.43 -11.08 -6.97
CA THR A 84 -30.47 -11.88 -7.65
C THR A 84 -31.75 -12.03 -6.82
N ASN A 85 -31.68 -11.79 -5.51
CA ASN A 85 -32.81 -11.91 -4.58
C ASN A 85 -33.60 -10.60 -4.36
N ASP A 86 -33.15 -9.50 -4.96
CA ASP A 86 -33.86 -8.21 -5.08
C ASP A 86 -34.52 -8.06 -6.46
#